data_AF-A0A9E1YT03-F1
#
_entry.id   AF-A0A9E1YT03-F1
#
_cell.length_a   1.000
_cell.length_b   1.000
_cell.length_c   1.000
_cell.angle_alpha   90.00
_cell.angle_beta   90.00
_cell.angle_gamma   90.00
#
_symmetry.space_group_name_H-M   'P 1'
#
loop_
_entity.id
_entity.type
_entity.pdbx_description
1 polymer ?
#
loop_
_entity_poly.entity_id
_entity_poly.type
_entity_poly.pdbx_seq_one_letter_code
_entity_poly.pdbx_strand_id
1 'polypeptide(L)'
;MGKYVDLRRKGDSTPRLIVALRTELHRILAEAAIAAGAEIVTDSKAIGARPDGTLELEGGKTCQADLVVGADGVHSRVRDSLGLLSKLVELRDGCGRHLVPRKESDGVNSQRLESWTGGRRIGIAPASRDYNYVFLCCSADDTEGRMQQPFNLAAWVGRIPG
;
A
#
# COMPACT_ATOMS: atom_id res chain seq x y z
N MET A 1 2.55 27.55 -1.90
CA MET A 1 3.75 27.14 -2.65
C MET A 1 3.86 25.61 -2.57
N GLY A 2 3.42 24.87 -3.59
CA GLY A 2 3.35 23.41 -3.53
C GLY A 2 4.74 22.78 -3.50
N LYS A 3 5.04 21.92 -2.53
CA LYS A 3 6.27 21.12 -2.51
C LYS A 3 6.14 20.01 -3.55
N TYR A 4 6.76 20.21 -4.71
CA TYR A 4 6.93 19.14 -5.69
C TYR A 4 7.91 18.11 -5.13
N VAL A 5 7.46 16.86 -4.97
CA VAL A 5 8.35 15.74 -4.67
C VAL A 5 8.86 15.22 -6.00
N ASP A 6 10.10 15.57 -6.36
CA ASP A 6 10.75 14.94 -7.50
C ASP A 6 11.19 13.53 -7.10
N LEU A 7 10.39 12.55 -7.51
CA LEU A 7 10.68 11.14 -7.29
C LEU A 7 11.87 10.65 -8.13
N ARG A 8 12.33 11.45 -9.11
CA ARG A 8 13.33 11.06 -10.10
C ARG A 8 14.69 11.70 -9.83
N ARG A 9 15.75 11.08 -10.35
CA ARG A 9 17.06 11.71 -10.48
C ARG A 9 17.19 12.35 -11.86
N LYS A 10 18.09 13.34 -11.98
CA LYS A 10 18.42 13.97 -13.26
C LYS A 10 18.97 12.91 -14.23
N GLY A 11 18.28 12.69 -15.36
CA GLY A 11 18.65 11.70 -16.38
C GLY A 11 17.70 10.51 -16.52
N ASP A 12 16.73 10.33 -15.61
CA ASP A 12 15.73 9.28 -15.72
C ASP A 12 14.78 9.56 -16.90
N SER A 13 14.56 8.56 -17.78
CA SER A 13 13.55 8.62 -18.84
C SER A 13 12.13 8.82 -18.26
N THR A 14 11.21 9.45 -19.02
CA THR A 14 9.81 9.60 -18.60
C THR A 14 9.17 8.24 -18.28
N PRO A 15 8.66 8.04 -17.05
CA PRO A 15 8.25 6.72 -16.63
C PRO A 15 6.85 6.37 -17.17
N ARG A 16 6.70 5.19 -17.78
CA ARG A 16 5.38 4.57 -18.04
C ARG A 16 4.67 4.12 -16.74
N LEU A 17 5.41 4.02 -15.63
CA LEU A 17 4.96 3.64 -14.30
C LEU A 17 5.71 4.43 -13.23
N ILE A 18 4.97 5.13 -12.37
CA ILE A 18 5.50 5.84 -11.21
C ILE A 18 5.32 4.94 -9.99
N VAL A 19 6.40 4.71 -9.26
CA VAL A 19 6.39 4.08 -7.94
C VAL A 19 6.75 5.17 -6.93
N ALA A 20 5.96 5.28 -5.87
CA ALA A 20 6.14 6.29 -4.84
C ALA A 20 6.06 5.63 -3.46
N LEU A 21 6.65 6.29 -2.47
CA LEU A 21 6.47 5.90 -1.08
C LEU A 21 5.00 6.07 -0.69
N ARG A 22 4.44 5.05 -0.04
CA ARG A 22 3.04 5.08 0.43
C ARG A 22 2.78 6.30 1.33
N THR A 23 3.71 6.62 2.20
CA THR A 23 3.63 7.76 3.13
C THR A 23 3.56 9.08 2.38
N GLU A 24 4.39 9.27 1.35
CA GLU A 24 4.39 10.50 0.53
C GLU A 24 3.11 10.64 -0.27
N LEU A 25 2.66 9.56 -0.93
CA LEU A 25 1.40 9.60 -1.67
C LEU A 25 0.22 9.92 -0.75
N HIS A 26 0.15 9.27 0.42
CA HIS A 26 -0.89 9.52 1.41
C HIS A 26 -0.88 10.97 1.90
N ARG A 27 0.31 11.50 2.22
CA ARG A 27 0.49 12.89 2.66
C ARG A 27 0.00 13.88 1.60
N ILE A 28 0.42 13.72 0.35
CA ILE A 28 0.04 14.61 -0.75
C ILE A 28 -1.47 14.60 -0.97
N LEU A 29 -2.11 13.43 -0.90
CA LEU A 29 -3.57 13.33 -1.03
C LEU A 29 -4.31 14.02 0.13
N ALA A 30 -3.84 13.83 1.37
CA ALA A 30 -4.43 14.48 2.54
C ALA A 30 -4.28 16.02 2.48
N GLU A 31 -3.09 16.51 2.12
CA GLU A 31 -2.83 17.94 1.94
C GLU A 31 -3.71 18.54 0.83
N ALA A 32 -3.87 17.85 -0.29
CA ALA A 32 -4.72 18.28 -1.39
C ALA A 32 -6.21 18.31 -0.98
N ALA A 33 -6.68 17.32 -0.23
CA ALA A 33 -8.05 17.27 0.27
C ALA A 33 -8.34 18.45 1.22
N ILE A 34 -7.44 18.72 2.17
CA ILE A 34 -7.56 19.87 3.09
C ILE A 34 -7.55 21.19 2.30
N ALA A 35 -6.64 21.33 1.33
CA ALA A 35 -6.57 22.52 0.48
C ALA A 35 -7.84 22.75 -0.36
N ALA A 36 -8.55 21.67 -0.69
CA ALA A 36 -9.84 21.70 -1.36
C ALA A 36 -11.03 21.95 -0.40
N GLY A 37 -10.78 22.07 0.90
CA GLY A 37 -11.79 22.37 1.93
C GLY A 37 -12.36 21.15 2.65
N ALA A 38 -11.78 19.95 2.49
CA ALA A 38 -12.21 18.78 3.24
C ALA A 38 -11.79 18.87 4.72
N GLU A 39 -12.70 18.52 5.63
CA GLU A 39 -12.39 18.28 7.04
C GLU A 39 -11.89 16.85 7.23
N ILE A 40 -10.77 16.67 7.92
CA ILE A 40 -10.21 15.35 8.28
C ILE A 40 -10.20 15.22 9.79
N VAL A 41 -10.96 14.25 10.31
CA VAL A 41 -11.04 13.95 11.75
C VAL A 41 -10.41 12.57 12.01
N THR A 42 -9.32 12.54 12.77
CA THR A 42 -8.70 11.30 13.25
C THR A 42 -9.40 10.78 14.50
N ASP A 43 -9.13 9.53 14.88
CA ASP A 43 -9.77 8.87 16.03
C ASP A 43 -11.32 8.86 15.96
N SER A 44 -11.86 8.99 14.75
CA SER A 44 -13.29 9.04 14.45
C SER A 44 -13.71 7.80 13.67
N LYS A 45 -13.65 6.65 14.33
CA LYS A 45 -13.90 5.35 13.70
C LYS A 45 -15.38 5.15 13.41
N ALA A 46 -15.72 4.91 12.14
CA ALA A 46 -17.05 4.47 11.73
C ALA A 46 -17.29 3.01 12.14
N ILE A 47 -18.47 2.73 12.71
CA ILE A 47 -18.88 1.39 13.16
C ILE A 47 -20.08 0.85 12.41
N GLY A 48 -20.74 1.69 11.60
CA GLY A 48 -21.86 1.33 10.74
C GLY A 48 -22.39 2.54 9.96
N ALA A 49 -23.32 2.28 9.05
CA ALA A 49 -24.13 3.28 8.37
C ALA A 49 -25.54 2.75 8.11
N ARG A 50 -26.47 3.66 7.83
CA ARG A 50 -27.87 3.36 7.48
C ARG A 50 -28.21 3.88 6.08
N PRO A 51 -29.21 3.28 5.40
CA PRO A 51 -29.62 3.72 4.06
C PRO A 51 -30.17 5.15 3.99
N ASP A 52 -30.56 5.73 5.14
CA ASP A 52 -31.09 7.09 5.25
C ASP A 52 -30.01 8.18 5.30
N GLY A 53 -28.73 7.83 5.17
CA GLY A 53 -27.61 8.77 5.24
C GLY A 53 -27.01 8.96 6.63
N THR A 54 -27.42 8.17 7.63
CA THR A 54 -26.80 8.18 8.96
C THR A 54 -25.47 7.41 8.96
N LEU A 55 -24.39 8.04 9.42
CA LEU A 55 -23.13 7.40 9.78
C LEU A 55 -23.07 7.21 11.30
N GLU A 56 -22.72 6.00 11.74
CA GLU A 56 -22.56 5.66 13.15
C GLU A 56 -21.08 5.60 13.51
N LEU A 57 -20.67 6.32 14.55
CA LEU A 57 -19.30 6.41 15.03
C LEU A 57 -19.12 5.69 16.36
N GLU A 58 -17.90 5.22 16.62
CA GLU A 58 -17.51 4.67 17.92
C GLU A 58 -17.79 5.69 19.03
N GLY A 59 -18.23 5.22 20.20
CA GLY A 59 -18.69 6.09 21.29
C GLY A 59 -20.15 6.55 21.18
N GLY A 60 -20.92 6.06 20.21
CA GLY A 60 -22.37 6.26 20.11
C GLY A 60 -22.80 7.56 19.43
N LYS A 61 -21.85 8.33 18.88
CA LYS A 61 -22.14 9.53 18.09
C LYS A 61 -22.68 9.12 16.70
N THR A 62 -23.63 9.89 16.18
CA THR A 62 -24.11 9.77 14.80
C THR A 62 -23.93 11.07 14.02
N CYS A 63 -23.78 10.95 12.71
CA CYS A 63 -23.71 12.07 11.77
C CYS A 63 -24.72 11.86 10.64
N GLN A 64 -25.46 12.88 10.26
CA GLN A 64 -26.37 12.85 9.12
C GLN A 64 -25.69 13.47 7.90
N ALA A 65 -25.81 12.84 6.73
CA ALA A 65 -25.32 13.38 5.46
C ALA A 65 -26.22 12.98 4.28
N ASP A 66 -26.16 13.73 3.18
CA ASP A 66 -26.83 13.38 1.92
C ASP A 66 -26.16 12.17 1.23
N LEU A 67 -24.88 11.94 1.51
CA LEU A 67 -24.10 10.82 0.98
C LEU A 67 -23.08 10.34 2.02
N VAL A 68 -23.04 9.02 2.23
CA VAL A 68 -22.01 8.34 3.02
C VAL A 68 -21.18 7.45 2.10
N VAL A 69 -19.85 7.59 2.13
CA VAL A 69 -18.93 6.77 1.34
C VAL A 69 -18.17 5.79 2.25
N GLY A 70 -18.43 4.49 2.08
CA GLY A 70 -17.72 3.43 2.78
C GLY A 70 -16.33 3.17 2.19
N ALA A 71 -15.31 3.88 2.70
CA ALA A 71 -13.90 3.73 2.30
C ALA A 71 -13.01 3.11 3.39
N ASP A 72 -13.59 2.32 4.29
CA ASP A 72 -12.98 1.75 5.51
C ASP A 72 -12.33 0.36 5.30
N GLY A 73 -11.96 0.05 4.06
CA GLY A 73 -11.09 -1.08 3.72
C GLY A 73 -11.78 -2.45 3.68
N VAL A 74 -10.96 -3.52 3.65
CA VAL A 74 -11.45 -4.89 3.40
C VAL A 74 -12.40 -5.41 4.49
N HIS A 75 -12.21 -4.97 5.74
CA HIS A 75 -13.06 -5.28 6.90
C HIS A 75 -14.10 -4.18 7.19
N SER A 76 -14.63 -3.57 6.13
CA SER A 76 -15.56 -2.44 6.20
C SER A 76 -16.76 -2.71 7.10
N ARG A 77 -16.88 -1.92 8.17
CA ARG A 77 -18.03 -1.91 9.07
C ARG A 77 -19.25 -1.26 8.43
N VAL A 78 -19.02 -0.26 7.58
CA VAL A 78 -20.08 0.41 6.80
C VAL A 78 -20.77 -0.57 5.86
N ARG A 79 -20.00 -1.35 5.10
CA ARG A 79 -20.54 -2.40 4.21
C ARG A 79 -21.29 -3.46 5.00
N ASP A 80 -20.69 -3.94 6.08
CA ASP A 80 -21.22 -5.06 6.85
C ASP A 80 -22.52 -4.69 7.59
N SER A 81 -22.66 -3.46 8.12
CA SER A 81 -23.89 -3.00 8.77
C SER A 81 -25.08 -2.90 7.83
N LEU A 82 -24.82 -2.72 6.53
CA LEU A 82 -25.83 -2.66 5.48
C LEU A 82 -26.12 -4.02 4.83
N GLY A 83 -25.46 -5.09 5.28
CA GLY A 83 -25.63 -6.43 4.71
C GLY A 83 -25.12 -6.57 3.27
N LEU A 84 -24.17 -5.72 2.86
CA LEU A 84 -23.69 -5.65 1.47
C LEU A 84 -22.51 -6.58 1.16
N LEU A 85 -22.05 -7.37 2.14
CA LEU A 85 -20.96 -8.32 1.92
C LEU A 85 -21.45 -9.51 1.07
N SER A 86 -20.98 -9.58 -0.17
CA SER A 86 -21.25 -10.75 -1.03
C SER A 86 -20.27 -11.90 -0.76
N LYS A 87 -18.96 -11.60 -0.74
CA LYS A 87 -17.91 -12.61 -0.53
C LYS A 87 -16.65 -11.96 0.03
N LEU A 88 -16.04 -12.61 1.02
CA LEU A 88 -14.69 -12.31 1.49
C LEU A 88 -13.85 -13.58 1.31
N VAL A 89 -12.72 -13.46 0.61
CA VAL A 89 -11.81 -14.58 0.36
C VAL A 89 -10.43 -14.19 0.83
N GLU A 90 -9.88 -14.98 1.74
CA GLU A 90 -8.47 -14.89 2.10
C GLU A 90 -7.64 -15.57 1.02
N LEU A 91 -6.74 -14.81 0.39
CA LEU A 91 -5.79 -15.35 -0.55
C LEU A 91 -4.69 -16.06 0.22
N ARG A 92 -4.31 -17.25 -0.26
CA ARG A 92 -3.24 -18.07 0.34
C ARG A 92 -1.84 -17.62 -0.11
N ASP A 93 -1.68 -16.39 -0.60
CA ASP A 93 -0.39 -15.81 -0.96
C ASP A 93 -0.09 -14.61 -0.06
N GLY A 94 1.13 -14.58 0.47
CA GLY A 94 1.65 -13.47 1.26
C GLY A 94 2.55 -12.57 0.43
N CYS A 95 2.69 -11.30 0.84
CA CYS A 95 3.63 -10.37 0.23
C CYS A 95 4.31 -9.53 1.32
N GLY A 96 5.59 -9.80 1.54
CA GLY A 96 6.44 -8.92 2.32
C GLY A 96 6.94 -7.76 1.47
N ARG A 97 7.05 -6.59 2.09
CA ARG A 97 7.32 -5.32 1.40
C ARG A 97 8.36 -4.55 2.18
N HIS A 98 9.41 -4.12 1.49
CA HIS A 98 10.59 -3.52 2.09
C HIS A 98 11.02 -2.27 1.35
N LEU A 99 11.60 -1.33 2.08
CA LEU A 99 12.35 -0.22 1.52
C LEU A 99 13.84 -0.52 1.73
N VAL A 100 14.57 -0.65 0.62
CA VAL A 100 16.01 -0.90 0.63
C VAL A 100 16.72 0.39 0.23
N PRO A 101 17.68 0.91 1.02
CA PRO A 101 18.47 2.07 0.65
C PRO A 101 19.18 1.84 -0.69
N ARG A 102 19.17 2.86 -1.55
CA ARG A 102 19.85 2.82 -2.85
C ARG A 102 21.36 3.01 -2.67
N LYS A 103 22.16 2.16 -3.31
CA LYS A 103 23.59 2.46 -3.55
C LYS A 103 23.72 3.00 -4.96
N GLU A 104 24.54 4.03 -5.16
CA GLU A 104 24.63 4.71 -6.47
C GLU A 104 25.04 3.77 -7.61
N SER A 105 25.94 2.83 -7.33
CA SER A 105 26.43 1.82 -8.27
C SER A 105 25.41 0.74 -8.67
N ASP A 106 24.25 0.66 -8.00
CA ASP A 106 23.30 -0.40 -8.25
C ASP A 106 22.57 -0.20 -9.59
N GLY A 107 22.74 -1.14 -10.54
CA GLY A 107 22.06 -1.09 -11.85
C GLY A 107 20.52 -1.10 -11.77
N VAL A 108 19.96 -1.61 -10.66
CA VAL A 108 18.51 -1.62 -10.42
C VAL A 108 17.91 -0.23 -10.18
N ASN A 109 18.75 0.78 -9.97
CA ASN A 109 18.35 2.17 -9.73
C ASN A 109 17.57 2.83 -10.87
N SER A 110 17.70 2.33 -12.10
CA SER A 110 17.00 2.80 -13.29
C SER A 110 16.05 1.74 -13.87
N GLN A 111 16.00 0.57 -13.26
CA GLN A 111 15.29 -0.59 -13.78
C GLN A 111 14.10 -0.95 -12.89
N ARG A 112 13.14 -1.63 -13.48
CA ARG A 112 12.05 -2.28 -12.75
C ARG A 112 12.18 -3.74 -13.07
N LEU A 113 12.45 -4.52 -12.04
CA LEU A 113 12.70 -5.95 -12.19
C LEU A 113 11.58 -6.70 -11.55
N GLU A 114 11.20 -7.78 -12.20
CA GLU A 114 10.26 -8.73 -11.67
C GLU A 114 10.67 -10.13 -12.12
N SER A 115 10.75 -11.05 -11.17
CA SER A 115 11.14 -12.42 -11.43
C SER A 115 10.28 -13.39 -10.65
N TRP A 116 10.00 -14.54 -11.28
CA TRP A 116 9.31 -15.66 -10.67
C TRP A 116 10.25 -16.86 -10.67
N THR A 117 10.45 -17.48 -9.51
CA THR A 117 11.17 -18.74 -9.45
C THR A 117 10.72 -19.59 -8.26
N GLY A 118 10.51 -20.88 -8.49
CA GLY A 118 10.19 -21.85 -7.44
C GLY A 118 8.94 -21.50 -6.63
N GLY A 119 7.90 -20.95 -7.27
CA GLY A 119 6.67 -20.53 -6.60
C GLY A 119 6.77 -19.21 -5.83
N ARG A 120 7.90 -18.50 -5.95
CA ARG A 120 8.11 -17.18 -5.37
C ARG A 120 8.19 -16.11 -6.43
N ARG A 121 7.80 -14.89 -6.07
CA ARG A 121 7.83 -13.70 -6.93
C ARG A 121 8.57 -12.59 -6.20
N ILE A 122 9.51 -11.96 -6.89
CA ILE A 122 10.27 -10.83 -6.39
C ILE A 122 10.12 -9.69 -7.37
N GLY A 123 9.87 -8.50 -6.87
CA GLY A 123 9.98 -7.31 -7.68
C GLY A 123 10.70 -6.18 -6.97
N ILE A 124 11.41 -5.39 -7.76
CA ILE A 124 12.23 -4.26 -7.32
C ILE A 124 11.89 -3.08 -8.23
N ALA A 125 11.57 -1.95 -7.62
CA ALA A 125 11.38 -0.70 -8.34
C ALA A 125 11.90 0.51 -7.53
N PRO A 126 12.59 1.47 -8.17
CA PRO A 126 12.94 2.74 -7.55
C PRO A 126 11.67 3.46 -7.09
N ALA A 127 11.59 3.79 -5.80
CA ALA A 127 10.42 4.43 -5.20
C ALA A 127 10.68 5.89 -4.79
N SER A 128 11.96 6.26 -4.66
CA SER A 128 12.41 7.63 -4.39
C SER A 128 13.88 7.78 -4.77
N ARG A 129 14.45 8.97 -4.55
CA ARG A 129 15.90 9.21 -4.64
C ARG A 129 16.71 8.27 -3.75
N ASP A 130 16.18 7.88 -2.60
CA ASP A 130 16.96 7.22 -1.54
C ASP A 130 16.61 5.74 -1.36
N TYR A 131 15.44 5.29 -1.86
CA TYR A 131 14.94 3.93 -1.64
C TYR A 131 14.46 3.22 -2.90
N ASN A 132 14.79 1.93 -2.97
CA ASN A 132 14.11 0.95 -3.82
C ASN A 132 13.00 0.27 -3.00
N TYR A 133 11.83 0.14 -3.59
CA TYR A 133 10.75 -0.70 -3.08
C TYR A 133 10.97 -2.14 -3.56
N VAL A 134 10.98 -3.07 -2.62
CA VAL A 134 11.11 -4.50 -2.87
C VAL A 134 9.87 -5.21 -2.35
N PHE A 135 9.28 -6.06 -3.18
CA PHE A 135 8.23 -6.97 -2.74
C PHE A 135 8.63 -8.43 -2.97
N LEU A 136 8.24 -9.27 -2.01
CA LEU A 136 8.61 -10.67 -1.92
C LEU A 136 7.34 -11.46 -1.64
N CYS A 137 6.82 -12.15 -2.66
CA CYS A 137 5.61 -12.94 -2.56
C CYS A 137 5.92 -14.44 -2.61
N CYS A 138 5.20 -15.19 -1.79
CA CYS A 138 5.21 -16.65 -1.77
C CYS A 138 3.88 -17.16 -1.21
N SER A 139 3.61 -18.45 -1.41
CA SER A 139 2.47 -19.12 -0.77
C SER A 139 2.52 -18.99 0.75
N ALA A 140 1.35 -18.99 1.38
CA ALA A 140 1.16 -19.05 2.82
C ALA A 140 1.79 -20.31 3.44
N ASP A 141 1.90 -21.39 2.67
CA ASP A 141 2.52 -22.64 3.13
C ASP A 141 4.06 -22.59 3.08
N ASP A 142 4.63 -21.60 2.39
CA ASP A 142 6.08 -21.37 2.31
C ASP A 142 6.59 -20.61 3.55
N THR A 143 6.74 -21.37 4.65
CA THR A 143 7.13 -20.83 5.95
C THR A 143 8.48 -20.10 5.89
N GLU A 144 9.46 -20.63 5.16
CA GLU A 144 10.78 -20.00 5.01
C GLU A 144 10.73 -18.67 4.26
N GLY A 145 9.98 -18.61 3.16
CA GLY A 145 9.81 -17.37 2.38
C GLY A 145 9.05 -16.28 3.14
N ARG A 146 8.14 -16.67 4.04
CA ARG A 146 7.37 -15.74 4.88
C ARG A 146 8.14 -15.17 6.07
N MET A 147 9.22 -15.82 6.51
CA MET A 147 10.06 -15.32 7.62
C MET A 147 10.87 -14.10 7.17
N GLN A 148 10.23 -12.93 7.23
CA GLN A 148 10.81 -11.66 6.78
C GLN A 148 11.08 -10.68 7.94
N GLN A 149 10.75 -11.08 9.18
CA GLN A 149 11.03 -10.33 10.42
C GLN A 149 11.39 -11.34 11.55
N PRO A 150 12.70 -11.59 11.82
CA PRO A 150 13.88 -11.08 11.12
C PRO A 150 13.96 -11.60 9.67
N PHE A 151 14.63 -10.85 8.79
CA PHE A 151 14.68 -11.18 7.36
C PHE A 151 15.55 -12.41 7.07
N ASN A 152 14.95 -13.49 6.56
CA ASN A 152 15.66 -14.68 6.12
C ASN A 152 16.19 -14.53 4.68
N LEU A 153 17.33 -13.88 4.51
CA LEU A 153 17.96 -13.69 3.19
C LEU A 153 18.29 -15.02 2.49
N ALA A 154 18.74 -16.04 3.25
CA ALA A 154 19.16 -17.33 2.69
C ALA A 154 18.03 -18.06 1.96
N ALA A 155 16.79 -17.91 2.44
CA ALA A 155 15.63 -18.45 1.75
C ALA A 155 15.53 -17.91 0.32
N TRP A 156 15.87 -16.64 0.08
CA TRP A 156 15.64 -15.95 -1.19
C TRP A 156 16.81 -16.02 -2.18
N VAL A 157 18.06 -16.04 -1.72
CA VAL A 157 19.26 -15.96 -2.58
C VAL A 157 19.52 -17.22 -3.40
N GLY A 158 19.11 -18.41 -2.92
CA GLY A 158 19.41 -19.68 -3.59
C GLY A 158 18.45 -20.10 -4.71
N ARG A 159 17.42 -19.29 -5.00
CA ARG A 159 16.30 -19.70 -5.87
C ARG A 159 16.11 -18.83 -7.10
N ILE A 160 16.89 -17.78 -7.31
CA ILE A 160 16.79 -16.92 -8.50
C ILE A 160 18.00 -17.26 -9.39
N PRO A 161 17.81 -17.69 -10.66
CA PRO A 161 18.92 -17.83 -11.58
C PRO A 161 19.59 -16.46 -11.76
N GLY A 162 20.92 -16.44 -11.72
CA GLY A 162 21.71 -15.23 -11.95
C GLY A 162 21.57 -14.64 -13.35
#